data_AF-A0A7H2RCE3-F1
#
_entry.id   AF-A0A7H2RCE3-F1
#
_cell.length_a   1.000
_cell.length_b   1.000
_cell.length_c   1.000
_cell.angle_alpha   90.00
_cell.angle_beta   90.00
_cell.angle_gamma   90.00
#
_symmetry.space_group_name_H-M   'P 1'
#
loop_
_entity.id
_entity.type
_entity.pdbx_description
1 polymer ?
#
loop_
_entity_poly.entity_id
_entity_poly.type
_entity_poly.pdbx_seq_one_letter_code
_entity_poly.pdbx_strand_id
1 'polypeptide(L)'
;MDVPLYLRTIRLLQRYLKSVVKGKKPKETLKNTIELIQFTYNFDKRLEKFLSSNSQLSRKVISVRDFSSDMNVVQTNLNNLSDSLNHDDRTEAG
;
A
#
# COMPACT_ATOMS: atom_id res chain seq x y z
N MET A 1 3.22 9.24 6.56
CA MET A 1 3.25 8.64 7.92
C MET A 1 3.48 7.14 7.83
N ASP A 2 4.75 6.72 7.83
CA ASP A 2 5.11 5.30 7.97
C ASP A 2 4.62 4.80 9.33
N VAL A 3 3.59 3.95 9.34
CA VAL A 3 3.11 3.34 10.58
C VAL A 3 4.20 2.38 11.05
N PRO A 4 4.79 2.58 12.24
CA PRO A 4 5.83 1.71 12.76
C PRO A 4 5.42 0.24 12.70
N LEU A 5 6.33 -0.61 12.25
CA LEU A 5 6.07 -2.04 12.08
C LEU A 5 5.49 -2.67 13.35
N TYR A 6 6.01 -2.30 14.52
CA TYR A 6 5.54 -2.83 15.81
C TYR A 6 4.06 -2.53 16.06
N LEU A 7 3.54 -1.37 15.64
CA LEU A 7 2.11 -1.04 15.77
C LEU A 7 1.26 -1.93 14.85
N ARG A 8 1.76 -2.23 13.64
CA ARG A 8 1.09 -3.13 12.69
C ARG A 8 1.05 -4.56 13.25
N THR A 9 2.16 -5.03 13.81
CA THR A 9 2.27 -6.34 14.48
C THR A 9 1.32 -6.44 15.68
N ILE A 10 1.33 -5.44 16.57
CA ILE A 10 0.43 -5.39 17.74
C ILE A 10 -1.03 -5.39 17.29
N ARG A 11 -1.39 -4.63 16.25
CA ARG A 11 -2.76 -4.60 15.73
C ARG A 11 -3.20 -5.96 15.18
N LEU A 12 -2.30 -6.70 14.52
CA LEU A 12 -2.58 -8.05 14.03
C LEU A 12 -2.74 -9.06 15.18
N LEU A 13 -1.89 -8.99 16.20
CA LEU A 13 -2.01 -9.79 17.43
C LEU A 13 -3.32 -9.50 18.17
N GLN A 14 -3.67 -8.23 18.35
CA GLN A 14 -4.93 -7.81 18.97
C GLN A 14 -6.14 -8.30 18.17
N ARG A 15 -6.07 -8.27 16.83
CA ARG A 15 -7.14 -8.79 15.95
C ARG A 15 -7.33 -10.29 16.17
N TYR A 16 -6.25 -11.06 16.23
CA TYR A 16 -6.29 -12.49 16.51
C TYR A 16 -6.89 -12.77 17.89
N LEU A 17 -6.39 -12.12 18.95
CA LEU A 17 -6.88 -12.27 20.32
C LEU A 17 -8.39 -11.96 20.42
N LYS A 18 -8.86 -10.88 19.80
CA LYS A 18 -10.30 -10.54 19.76
C LYS A 18 -11.14 -11.60 19.04
N SER A 19 -10.60 -12.24 18.00
CA SER A 19 -11.29 -13.33 17.29
C SER A 19 -11.39 -14.58 18.16
N VAL A 20 -10.33 -14.93 18.89
CA VAL A 20 -10.30 -16.06 19.83
C VAL A 20 -11.32 -15.86 20.95
N VAL A 21 -11.33 -14.68 21.58
CA VAL A 21 -12.26 -14.35 22.68
C VAL A 21 -13.72 -14.38 22.24
N LYS A 22 -14.03 -14.01 20.99
CA LYS A 22 -15.41 -14.01 20.47
C LYS A 22 -15.95 -15.40 20.12
N GLY A 23 -15.16 -16.47 20.27
CA GLY A 23 -15.59 -17.85 19.98
C GLY A 23 -16.01 -18.09 18.52
N LYS A 24 -15.73 -17.15 17.62
CA LYS A 24 -16.05 -17.29 16.19
C LYS A 24 -15.12 -18.35 15.62
N LYS A 25 -15.65 -19.26 14.77
CA LYS A 25 -14.80 -20.13 13.93
C LYS A 25 -13.72 -19.25 13.30
N PRO A 26 -12.42 -19.55 13.50
CA PRO A 26 -11.37 -18.62 13.15
C PRO A 26 -11.38 -18.43 11.63
N LYS A 27 -11.87 -17.27 11.17
CA LYS A 27 -11.67 -16.83 9.79
C LYS A 27 -10.18 -16.59 9.51
N GLU A 28 -9.40 -16.36 10.58
CA GLU A 28 -7.95 -16.26 10.57
C GLU A 28 -7.32 -17.22 11.58
N THR A 29 -6.51 -18.15 11.09
CA THR A 29 -5.75 -19.10 11.90
C THR A 29 -4.50 -18.43 12.49
N LEU A 30 -3.98 -18.96 13.60
CA LEU A 30 -2.69 -18.56 14.21
C LEU A 30 -1.57 -18.53 13.16
N LYS A 31 -1.52 -19.56 12.30
CA LYS A 31 -0.63 -19.64 11.12
C LYS A 31 -0.76 -18.44 10.19
N ASN A 32 -2.00 -18.06 9.85
CA ASN A 32 -2.28 -16.94 8.96
C ASN A 32 -1.82 -15.60 9.55
N THR A 33 -1.94 -15.44 10.87
CA THR A 33 -1.47 -14.24 11.58
C THR A 33 0.06 -14.15 11.59
N ILE A 34 0.74 -15.28 11.84
CA ILE A 34 2.21 -15.36 11.79
C ILE A 34 2.72 -15.08 10.37
N GLU A 35 2.10 -15.68 9.35
CA GLU A 35 2.43 -15.43 7.94
C GLU A 35 2.25 -13.95 7.58
N LEU A 36 1.18 -13.31 8.05
CA LEU A 36 0.97 -11.87 7.83
C LEU A 36 2.05 -11.01 8.49
N ILE A 37 2.47 -11.37 9.71
CA ILE A 37 3.52 -10.65 10.43
C ILE A 37 4.86 -10.81 9.71
N GLN A 38 5.22 -12.02 9.32
CA GLN A 38 6.44 -12.31 8.55
C GLN A 38 6.44 -11.62 7.20
N PHE A 39 5.30 -11.64 6.49
CA PHE A 39 5.10 -10.91 5.25
C PHE A 39 5.34 -9.41 5.47
N THR A 40 4.73 -8.83 6.50
CA THR A 40 4.86 -7.40 6.80
C THR A 40 6.31 -7.01 7.10
N TYR A 41 7.05 -7.84 7.85
CA TYR A 41 8.46 -7.59 8.16
C TYR A 41 9.37 -7.66 6.92
N ASN A 42 9.08 -8.59 6.00
CA ASN A 42 9.91 -8.80 4.80
C ASN A 42 9.46 -7.97 3.60
N PHE A 43 8.25 -7.43 3.59
CA PHE A 43 7.67 -6.74 2.44
C PHE A 43 8.50 -5.52 2.05
N ASP A 44 8.85 -4.65 3.01
CA ASP A 44 9.56 -3.41 2.72
C ASP A 44 10.93 -3.69 2.08
N LYS A 45 11.70 -4.64 2.64
CA LYS A 45 12.99 -5.07 2.08
C LYS A 45 12.86 -5.69 0.69
N ARG A 46 11.81 -6.49 0.46
CA ARG A 46 11.55 -7.11 -0.84
C ARG A 46 11.11 -6.07 -1.88
N LEU A 47 10.29 -5.11 -1.47
CA LEU A 47 9.82 -4.01 -2.31
C LEU A 47 10.99 -3.11 -2.69
N GLU A 48 11.84 -2.74 -1.74
CA GLU A 48 13.05 -1.96 -1.98
C GLU A 48 13.98 -2.66 -2.99
N LYS A 49 14.24 -3.96 -2.80
CA LYS A 49 15.03 -4.76 -3.74
C LYS A 49 14.38 -4.88 -5.13
N PHE A 50 13.06 -4.95 -5.19
CA PHE A 50 12.33 -5.01 -6.45
C PHE A 50 12.39 -3.68 -7.21
N LEU A 51 12.19 -2.57 -6.51
CA LEU A 51 12.23 -1.24 -7.12
C LEU A 51 13.66 -0.84 -7.53
N SER A 52 14.68 -1.24 -6.77
CA SER A 52 16.08 -0.98 -7.14
C SER A 52 16.52 -1.74 -8.40
N SER A 53 15.93 -2.92 -8.66
CA SER A 53 16.17 -3.69 -9.88
C SER A 53 15.28 -3.27 -11.06
N ASN A 54 14.25 -2.44 -10.84
CA ASN A 54 13.28 -2.02 -11.86
C ASN A 54 13.14 -0.50 -11.90
N SER A 55 14.12 0.19 -12.48
CA SER A 55 14.19 1.67 -12.53
C SER A 55 12.98 2.33 -13.23
N GLN A 56 12.36 1.65 -14.19
CA GLN A 56 11.14 2.13 -14.86
C GLN A 56 9.94 2.20 -13.90
N LEU A 57 9.82 1.23 -13.01
CA LEU A 57 8.75 1.18 -12.01
C LEU A 57 9.08 2.07 -10.82
N SER A 58 10.35 2.14 -10.41
CA SER A 58 10.83 3.03 -9.35
C SER A 58 10.50 4.49 -9.64
N ARG A 59 10.65 4.95 -10.89
CA ARG A 59 10.25 6.31 -11.31
C ARG A 59 8.76 6.62 -11.16
N LYS A 60 7.90 5.60 -11.01
CA LYS A 60 6.45 5.77 -10.80
C LYS A 60 6.06 5.75 -9.32
N VAL A 61 7.00 5.49 -8.41
CA VAL A 61 6.73 5.46 -6.97
C VAL A 61 6.73 6.88 -6.42
N ILE A 62 5.64 7.27 -5.77
CA ILE A 62 5.49 8.56 -5.10
C ILE A 62 5.73 8.34 -3.61
N SER A 63 6.72 9.03 -3.04
CA SER A 63 6.97 9.01 -1.60
C SER A 63 6.01 10.00 -0.91
N VAL A 64 5.26 9.50 0.06
CA VAL A 64 4.21 10.23 0.77
C VAL A 64 4.68 10.47 2.21
N ARG A 65 5.16 11.69 2.48
CA ARG A 65 5.57 12.12 3.83
C ARG A 65 4.38 12.55 4.68
N ASP A 66 3.57 13.47 4.16
CA ASP A 66 2.45 14.12 4.84
C ASP A 66 1.15 13.94 4.06
N PHE A 67 0.24 13.15 4.64
CA PHE A 67 -1.01 12.72 4.02
C PHE A 67 -1.81 13.88 3.41
N SER A 68 -1.85 15.03 4.08
CA SER A 68 -2.57 16.22 3.56
C SER A 68 -1.88 16.85 2.35
N SER A 69 -0.55 16.93 2.33
CA SER A 69 0.18 17.51 1.20
C SER A 69 0.23 16.56 0.01
N ASP A 70 0.29 15.26 0.30
CA ASP A 70 0.43 14.22 -0.70
C ASP A 70 -0.90 13.89 -1.39
N MET A 71 -2.03 14.04 -0.69
CA MET A 71 -3.34 13.95 -1.35
C MET A 71 -3.51 15.00 -2.44
N ASN A 72 -2.98 16.21 -2.24
CA ASN A 72 -2.96 17.24 -3.30
C ASN A 72 -2.08 16.80 -4.47
N VAL A 73 -0.90 16.23 -4.20
CA VAL A 73 0.00 15.71 -5.25
C VAL A 73 -0.65 14.57 -6.03
N VAL A 74 -1.32 13.64 -5.36
CA VAL A 74 -2.05 12.54 -6.01
C VAL A 74 -3.22 13.08 -6.84
N GLN A 75 -3.99 14.01 -6.30
CA GLN A 75 -5.10 14.66 -7.01
C GLN A 75 -4.60 15.37 -8.28
N THR A 76 -3.53 16.16 -8.18
CA THR A 76 -2.93 16.86 -9.32
C THR A 76 -2.41 15.90 -10.36
N ASN A 77 -1.73 14.82 -9.96
CA ASN A 77 -1.24 13.81 -10.91
C ASN A 77 -2.37 13.06 -11.61
N LEU A 78 -3.46 12.73 -10.91
CA LEU A 78 -4.64 12.10 -11.50
C LEU A 78 -5.37 13.04 -12.46
N ASN A 79 -5.49 14.32 -12.11
CA ASN A 79 -6.10 15.32 -13.00
C ASN A 79 -5.26 15.51 -14.27
N ASN A 80 -3.93 15.65 -14.14
CA ASN A 80 -3.04 15.76 -15.30
C ASN A 80 -3.09 14.51 -16.20
N LEU A 81 -3.25 13.31 -15.61
CA LEU A 81 -3.43 12.07 -16.36
C LEU A 81 -4.78 12.06 -17.09
N SER A 82 -5.85 12.49 -16.43
CA SER A 82 -7.17 12.64 -17.03
C SER A 82 -7.15 13.64 -18.19
N ASP A 83 -6.47 14.76 -18.04
CA ASP A 83 -6.36 15.78 -19.07
C ASP A 83 -5.53 15.29 -20.26
N SER A 84 -4.46 14.53 -20.01
CA SER A 84 -3.68 13.87 -21.07
C SER A 84 -4.51 12.87 -21.88
N LEU A 85 -5.35 12.08 -21.21
CA LEU A 85 -6.22 11.09 -21.87
C LEU A 85 -7.35 11.75 -22.67
N ASN A 86 -7.92 12.84 -22.14
CA ASN A 86 -8.95 13.62 -22.83
C ASN A 86 -8.40 14.40 -24.03
N HIS A 87 -7.09 14.68 -24.07
CA HIS A 87 -6.47 15.39 -25.17
C HIS A 87 -6.20 14.47 -26.38
N ASP A 88 -5.90 13.19 -26.14
CA ASP A 88 -5.69 12.18 -27.20
C ASP A 88 -7.00 11.88 -27.97
N ASP A 89 -8.14 11.76 -27.26
CA ASP A 89 -9.46 11.50 -27.88
C ASP A 89 -9.94 12.62 -28.82
N ARG A 90 -9.44 13.86 -28.66
CA ARG A 90 -9.80 15.00 -29.52
C ARG A 90 -8.94 15.11 -30.79
N THR A 91 -7.80 14.43 -30.84
CA THR A 91 -6.90 14.44 -32.00
C THR A 91 -7.19 13.35 -33.03
N GLU A 92 -8.05 12.37 -32.72
CA GLU A 92 -8.47 11.32 -33.67
C GLU A 92 -9.80 11.62 -34.39
N ALA A 93 -10.50 12.70 -34.05
CA ALA A 93 -11.80 13.07 -34.64
C ALA A 93 -11.73 14.24 -35.66
N GLY A 94 -10.57 14.45 -36.29
CA GLY A 94 -10.33 15.49 -37.30
C GLY A 94 -10.12 14.91 -38.70
#